data_AF-A0A832B2F7-F1
#
_entry.id   AF-A0A832B2F7-F1
#
_cell.length_a   1.000
_cell.length_b   1.000
_cell.length_c   1.000
_cell.angle_alpha   90.00
_cell.angle_beta   90.00
_cell.angle_gamma   90.00
#
_symmetry.space_group_name_H-M   'P 1'
#
loop_
_entity.id
_entity.type
_entity.pdbx_description
1 polymer ?
#
loop_
_entity_poly.entity_id
_entity_poly.type
_entity_poly.pdbx_seq_one_letter_code
_entity_poly.pdbx_strand_id
1 'polypeptide(L)'
;MERKSSMKLIRKRNLKRKGFTLIELLIVILVLAILMAVALPLYLAAVSDSQVKTCRANMQTIANAEAAYKTSSTGHTYTTNLSDLAGNLGATPVCPSNGTYSVQISDGSLTANNGTTVPAGGLVISCSATGHGKFAPGIDSQ
;
A
#
# COMPACT_ATOMS: atom_id res chain seq x y z
N MET A 1 20.35 -7.65 83.27
CA MET A 1 19.60 -7.82 82.01
C MET A 1 20.48 -7.40 80.85
N GLU A 2 21.28 -8.32 80.31
CA GLU A 2 22.08 -8.10 79.09
C GLU A 2 21.27 -8.57 77.89
N ARG A 3 20.84 -7.66 77.00
CA ARG A 3 20.36 -8.03 75.67
C ARG A 3 21.52 -7.83 74.68
N LYS A 4 22.31 -8.87 74.44
CA LYS A 4 23.27 -8.89 73.32
C LYS A 4 22.49 -8.96 72.00
N SER A 5 22.30 -7.80 71.38
CA SER A 5 21.72 -7.69 70.04
C SER A 5 22.71 -8.28 69.03
N SER A 6 22.35 -9.44 68.48
CA SER A 6 23.15 -10.19 67.52
C SER A 6 23.09 -9.51 66.14
N MET A 7 24.17 -8.84 65.77
CA MET A 7 24.28 -8.15 64.48
C MET A 7 24.59 -9.18 63.37
N LYS A 8 23.54 -9.66 62.69
CA LYS A 8 23.66 -10.51 61.49
C LYS A 8 24.32 -9.69 60.36
N LEU A 9 25.56 -10.02 60.03
CA LEU A 9 26.25 -9.53 58.83
C LEU A 9 25.53 -10.01 57.57
N ILE A 10 24.77 -9.12 56.92
CA ILE A 10 24.19 -9.36 55.60
C ILE A 10 25.33 -9.30 54.58
N ARG A 11 25.85 -10.47 54.19
CA ARG A 11 26.86 -10.63 53.14
C ARG A 11 26.24 -10.22 51.79
N LYS A 12 26.40 -8.96 51.38
CA LYS A 12 26.04 -8.48 50.03
C LYS A 12 26.78 -9.33 49.00
N ARG A 13 26.08 -10.26 48.35
CA ARG A 13 26.57 -10.93 47.15
C ARG A 13 26.62 -9.88 46.05
N ASN A 14 27.83 -9.43 45.68
CA ASN A 14 28.02 -8.70 44.43
C ASN A 14 27.65 -9.64 43.28
N LEU A 15 26.43 -9.52 42.75
CA LEU A 15 26.10 -10.12 41.47
C LEU A 15 26.99 -9.44 40.44
N LYS A 16 28.06 -10.13 40.01
CA LYS A 16 28.89 -9.71 38.89
C LYS A 16 27.95 -9.54 37.70
N ARG A 17 27.63 -8.30 37.33
CA ARG A 17 26.89 -8.01 36.10
C ARG A 17 27.80 -8.43 34.95
N LYS A 18 27.48 -9.55 34.31
CA LYS A 18 28.09 -9.94 33.04
C LYS A 18 27.58 -8.93 31.99
N GLY A 19 28.47 -8.09 31.49
CA GLY A 19 28.19 -7.22 30.34
C GLY A 19 28.30 -8.01 29.04
N PHE A 20 27.58 -7.58 28.01
CA PHE A 20 27.71 -8.08 26.64
C PHE A 20 29.14 -7.83 26.15
N THR A 21 29.75 -8.80 25.48
CA THR A 21 31.06 -8.61 24.87
C THR A 21 30.93 -7.86 23.53
N LEU A 22 31.95 -7.09 23.14
CA LEU A 22 31.98 -6.42 21.84
C LEU A 22 31.94 -7.41 20.68
N ILE A 23 32.53 -8.60 20.86
CA ILE A 23 32.54 -9.67 19.86
C ILE A 23 31.13 -10.27 19.67
N GLU A 24 30.33 -10.42 20.75
CA GLU A 24 28.95 -10.89 20.64
C GLU A 24 28.09 -9.91 19.83
N LEU A 25 28.24 -8.61 20.04
CA LEU A 25 27.51 -7.62 19.23
C LEU A 25 27.96 -7.66 17.75
N LEU A 26 29.26 -7.86 17.50
CA LEU A 26 29.83 -7.89 16.16
C LEU A 26 29.28 -9.07 15.33
N ILE A 27 29.22 -10.27 15.91
CA ILE A 27 28.68 -11.45 15.22
C ILE A 27 27.19 -11.28 14.92
N VAL A 28 26.43 -10.64 15.82
CA VAL A 28 25.00 -10.39 15.60
C VAL A 28 24.77 -9.45 14.42
N ILE A 29 25.48 -8.33 14.33
CA ILE A 29 25.32 -7.41 13.19
C ILE A 29 25.81 -8.02 11.88
N LEU A 30 26.83 -8.89 11.92
CA LEU A 30 27.31 -9.64 10.76
C LEU A 30 26.19 -10.53 10.20
N VAL A 31 25.54 -11.32 11.05
CA VAL A 31 24.44 -12.20 10.63
C VAL A 31 23.24 -11.36 10.14
N LEU A 32 22.90 -10.26 10.83
CA LEU A 32 21.83 -9.35 10.38
C LEU A 32 22.13 -8.75 9.00
N ALA A 33 23.38 -8.39 8.70
CA ALA A 33 23.76 -7.86 7.39
C ALA A 33 23.54 -8.90 6.27
N ILE A 34 23.87 -10.17 6.52
CA ILE A 34 23.66 -11.26 5.56
C ILE A 34 22.16 -11.45 5.29
N LEU A 35 21.33 -11.44 6.34
CA LEU A 35 19.87 -11.57 6.18
C LEU A 35 19.27 -10.37 5.43
N MET A 36 19.71 -9.15 5.75
CA MET A 36 19.22 -7.92 5.11
C MET A 36 19.57 -7.85 3.62
N ALA A 37 20.73 -8.37 3.21
CA ALA A 37 21.13 -8.41 1.80
C ALA A 37 20.12 -9.14 0.91
N VAL A 38 19.47 -10.20 1.42
CA VAL A 38 18.42 -10.95 0.70
C VAL A 38 17.03 -10.37 0.98
N ALA A 39 16.75 -9.95 2.21
CA ALA A 39 15.42 -9.50 2.61
C ALA A 39 15.00 -8.17 1.97
N LEU A 40 15.93 -7.22 1.81
CA LEU A 40 15.63 -5.88 1.27
C LEU A 40 15.11 -5.90 -0.17
N PRO A 41 15.77 -6.52 -1.17
CA PRO A 41 15.25 -6.51 -2.54
C PRO A 41 13.88 -7.21 -2.64
N LEU A 42 13.67 -8.30 -1.90
CA LEU A 42 12.38 -8.99 -1.85
C LEU A 42 11.29 -8.10 -1.25
N TYR A 43 11.60 -7.40 -0.15
CA TYR A 43 10.66 -6.48 0.49
C TYR A 43 10.27 -5.33 -0.44
N LEU A 44 11.23 -4.71 -1.14
CA LEU A 44 10.97 -3.62 -2.07
C LEU A 44 10.08 -4.07 -3.25
N ALA A 45 10.33 -5.27 -3.80
CA ALA A 45 9.48 -5.84 -4.83
C ALA A 45 8.05 -6.11 -4.33
N ALA A 46 7.90 -6.67 -3.12
CA ALA A 46 6.60 -6.92 -2.52
C ALA A 46 5.82 -5.61 -2.26
N VAL A 47 6.50 -4.55 -1.79
CA VAL A 47 5.88 -3.23 -1.61
C VAL A 47 5.44 -2.67 -2.96
N SER A 48 6.26 -2.73 -4.00
CA SER A 48 5.90 -2.24 -5.34
C SER A 48 4.68 -2.96 -5.90
N ASP A 49 4.62 -4.30 -5.80
CA ASP A 49 3.46 -5.08 -6.23
C ASP A 49 2.20 -4.73 -5.42
N SER A 50 2.34 -4.50 -4.11
CA SER A 50 1.22 -4.08 -3.25
C SER A 50 0.66 -2.70 -3.65
N GLN A 51 1.53 -1.79 -4.09
CA GLN A 51 1.13 -0.45 -4.56
C GLN A 51 0.33 -0.53 -5.86
N VAL A 52 0.77 -1.35 -6.81
CA VAL A 52 0.06 -1.60 -8.08
C VAL A 52 -1.31 -2.21 -7.81
N LYS A 53 -1.39 -3.23 -6.95
CA LYS A 53 -2.66 -3.88 -6.56
C LYS A 53 -3.63 -2.92 -5.88
N THR A 54 -3.13 -2.09 -4.96
CA THR A 54 -3.93 -1.06 -4.28
C THR A 54 -4.44 -0.03 -5.29
N CYS A 55 -3.60 0.39 -6.23
CA CYS A 55 -4.00 1.31 -7.28
C CYS A 55 -5.09 0.72 -8.18
N ARG A 56 -4.97 -0.56 -8.56
CA ARG A 56 -6.00 -1.28 -9.32
C ARG A 56 -7.32 -1.36 -8.55
N ALA A 57 -7.28 -1.68 -7.26
CA ALA A 57 -8.47 -1.67 -6.40
C ALA A 57 -9.11 -0.28 -6.30
N ASN A 58 -8.31 0.79 -6.23
CA ASN A 58 -8.82 2.16 -6.25
C ASN A 58 -9.50 2.51 -7.58
N MET A 59 -8.90 2.13 -8.72
CA MET A 59 -9.53 2.32 -10.04
C MET A 59 -10.85 1.56 -10.15
N GLN A 60 -10.94 0.35 -9.57
CA GLN A 60 -12.20 -0.39 -9.49
C GLN A 60 -13.25 0.33 -8.65
N THR A 61 -12.86 0.90 -7.50
CA THR A 61 -13.77 1.71 -6.67
C THR A 61 -14.30 2.92 -7.46
N ILE A 62 -13.45 3.57 -8.25
CA ILE A 62 -13.87 4.65 -9.17
C ILE A 62 -14.83 4.12 -10.22
N ALA A 63 -14.55 2.97 -10.85
CA ALA A 63 -15.45 2.36 -11.83
C ALA A 63 -16.84 2.03 -11.24
N ASN A 64 -16.89 1.57 -9.99
CA ASN A 64 -18.15 1.30 -9.29
C ASN A 64 -18.92 2.61 -9.02
N ALA A 65 -18.22 3.67 -8.63
CA ALA A 65 -18.83 4.99 -8.43
C ALA A 65 -19.31 5.62 -9.75
N GLU A 66 -18.60 5.41 -10.85
CA GLU A 66 -19.01 5.78 -12.21
C GLU A 66 -20.28 5.00 -12.62
N ALA A 67 -20.34 3.70 -12.32
CA ALA A 67 -21.53 2.90 -12.59
C ALA A 67 -22.74 3.40 -11.79
N ALA A 68 -22.57 3.73 -10.51
CA ALA A 68 -23.62 4.33 -9.69
C ALA A 68 -24.05 5.70 -10.23
N TYR A 69 -23.09 6.56 -10.59
CA TYR A 69 -23.36 7.88 -11.18
C TYR A 69 -24.13 7.77 -12.50
N LYS A 70 -23.77 6.81 -13.36
CA LYS A 70 -24.47 6.53 -14.61
C LYS A 70 -25.94 6.16 -14.36
N THR A 71 -26.25 5.45 -13.28
CA THR A 71 -27.66 5.11 -12.98
C THR A 71 -28.48 6.28 -12.45
N SER A 72 -27.85 7.23 -11.76
CA SER A 72 -28.54 8.36 -11.12
C SER A 72 -28.55 9.66 -11.94
N SER A 73 -27.65 9.80 -12.93
CA SER A 73 -27.57 10.96 -13.81
C SER A 73 -28.65 10.95 -14.90
N THR A 74 -29.17 12.13 -15.24
CA THR A 74 -30.25 12.32 -16.22
C THR A 74 -29.89 11.93 -17.65
N GLY A 75 -28.60 11.76 -17.97
CA GLY A 75 -28.12 11.33 -19.28
C GLY A 75 -27.68 9.86 -19.35
N HIS A 76 -27.66 9.15 -18.21
CA HIS A 76 -27.08 7.81 -18.12
C HIS A 76 -25.69 7.68 -18.74
N THR A 77 -24.86 8.70 -18.57
CA THR A 77 -23.49 8.76 -19.08
C THR A 77 -22.48 8.67 -17.94
N TYR A 78 -21.28 8.18 -18.26
CA TYR A 78 -20.12 8.37 -17.41
C TYR A 78 -19.74 9.86 -17.38
N THR A 79 -19.04 10.28 -16.33
CA THR A 79 -18.45 11.62 -16.25
C THR A 79 -16.93 11.50 -16.34
N THR A 80 -16.27 12.56 -16.82
CA THR A 80 -14.80 12.65 -16.79
C THR A 80 -14.32 13.42 -15.56
N ASN A 81 -15.23 14.06 -14.82
CA ASN A 81 -14.92 14.87 -13.66
C ASN A 81 -15.05 14.03 -12.38
N LEU A 82 -13.93 13.72 -11.75
CA LEU A 82 -13.89 12.96 -10.50
C LEU A 82 -14.66 13.62 -9.35
N SER A 83 -14.82 14.95 -9.39
CA SER A 83 -15.58 15.70 -8.38
C SER A 83 -17.07 15.37 -8.39
N ASP A 84 -17.63 15.02 -9.55
CA ASP A 84 -19.04 14.62 -9.68
C ASP A 84 -19.30 13.26 -8.99
N LEU A 85 -18.25 12.48 -8.77
CA LEU A 85 -18.28 11.19 -8.08
C LEU A 85 -18.12 11.30 -6.57
N ALA A 86 -17.89 12.49 -6.02
CA ALA A 86 -17.59 12.67 -4.60
C ALA A 86 -18.67 12.05 -3.68
N GLY A 87 -19.94 12.17 -4.05
CA GLY A 87 -21.05 11.56 -3.30
C GLY A 87 -21.07 10.02 -3.31
N ASN A 88 -20.51 9.40 -4.35
CA ASN A 88 -20.48 7.94 -4.52
C ASN A 88 -19.17 7.30 -4.02
N LEU A 89 -18.08 8.08 -3.96
CA LEU A 89 -16.75 7.62 -3.53
C LEU A 89 -16.53 7.76 -2.02
N GLY A 90 -17.23 8.68 -1.34
CA GLY A 90 -17.02 9.03 0.07
C GLY A 90 -15.73 9.81 0.32
N ALA A 91 -14.61 9.40 -0.29
CA ALA A 91 -13.36 10.14 -0.38
C ALA A 91 -12.66 9.80 -1.70
N THR A 92 -11.99 10.78 -2.31
CA THR A 92 -11.20 10.52 -3.52
C THR A 92 -10.01 9.63 -3.17
N PRO A 93 -9.90 8.41 -3.74
CA PRO A 93 -8.80 7.53 -3.43
C PRO A 93 -7.47 8.15 -3.89
N VAL A 94 -6.42 7.96 -3.10
CA VAL A 94 -5.07 8.43 -3.40
C VAL A 94 -4.21 7.24 -3.81
N CYS A 95 -3.40 7.41 -4.85
CA CYS A 95 -2.45 6.39 -5.25
C CYS A 95 -1.30 6.32 -4.23
N PRO A 96 -0.91 5.12 -3.76
CA PRO A 96 0.18 4.98 -2.79
C PRO A 96 1.55 5.40 -3.34
N SER A 97 1.68 5.53 -4.66
CA SER A 97 2.89 6.00 -5.35
C SER A 97 2.78 7.47 -5.80
N ASN A 98 1.89 8.25 -5.16
CA ASN A 98 1.62 9.67 -5.45
C ASN A 98 1.12 9.96 -6.88
N GLY A 99 0.52 8.97 -7.54
CA GLY A 99 -0.19 9.17 -8.81
C GLY A 99 -1.57 9.81 -8.64
N THR A 100 -2.04 10.43 -9.72
CA THR A 100 -3.41 10.95 -9.87
C THR A 100 -4.25 10.00 -10.71
N TYR A 101 -5.55 9.93 -10.42
CA TYR A 101 -6.51 9.19 -11.24
C TYR A 101 -7.21 10.13 -12.21
N SER A 102 -7.36 9.70 -13.46
CA SER A 102 -8.15 10.37 -14.48
C SER A 102 -9.14 9.40 -15.09
N VAL A 103 -10.30 9.93 -15.46
CA VAL A 103 -11.37 9.17 -16.12
C VAL A 103 -11.56 9.70 -17.52
N GLN A 104 -11.60 8.78 -18.48
CA GLN A 104 -11.82 9.07 -19.89
C GLN A 104 -12.92 8.18 -20.44
N ILE A 105 -13.71 8.73 -21.35
CA ILE A 105 -14.71 7.98 -22.12
C ILE A 105 -14.08 7.70 -23.48
N SER A 106 -14.02 6.44 -23.87
CA SER A 106 -13.45 6.03 -25.16
C SER A 106 -14.34 6.50 -26.31
N ASP A 107 -13.72 7.00 -27.37
CA ASP A 107 -14.32 7.23 -28.68
C ASP A 107 -14.09 6.04 -29.65
N GLY A 108 -13.50 4.94 -29.13
CA GLY A 108 -13.05 3.80 -29.91
C GLY A 108 -11.54 3.79 -30.17
N SER A 109 -10.78 4.78 -29.67
CA SER A 109 -9.31 4.84 -29.80
C SER A 109 -8.55 4.45 -28.53
N LEU A 110 -9.20 4.49 -27.37
CA LEU A 110 -8.53 4.20 -26.09
C LEU A 110 -8.33 2.70 -25.91
N THR A 111 -7.30 2.33 -25.15
CA THR A 111 -6.95 0.94 -24.84
C THR A 111 -7.09 0.64 -23.35
N ALA A 112 -7.54 -0.59 -23.07
CA ALA A 112 -7.47 -1.22 -21.76
C ALA A 112 -6.01 -1.54 -21.37
N ASN A 113 -5.79 -2.00 -20.14
CA ASN A 113 -4.45 -2.36 -19.68
C ASN A 113 -3.86 -3.54 -20.46
N ASN A 114 -4.72 -4.48 -20.86
CA ASN A 114 -4.34 -5.64 -21.67
C ASN A 114 -4.08 -5.32 -23.16
N GLY A 115 -4.17 -4.05 -23.57
CA GLY A 115 -3.95 -3.60 -24.95
C GLY A 115 -5.17 -3.71 -25.87
N THR A 116 -6.30 -4.25 -25.38
CA THR A 116 -7.55 -4.32 -26.15
C THR A 116 -8.15 -2.93 -26.31
N THR A 117 -8.61 -2.59 -27.51
CA THR A 117 -9.31 -1.33 -27.77
C THR A 117 -10.66 -1.31 -27.05
N VAL A 118 -10.94 -0.23 -26.33
CA VAL A 118 -12.19 -0.02 -25.62
C VAL A 118 -13.21 0.58 -26.60
N PRO A 119 -14.38 -0.05 -26.80
CA PRO A 119 -15.42 0.48 -27.68
C PRO A 119 -15.85 1.90 -27.30
N ALA A 120 -16.39 2.63 -28.29
CA ALA A 120 -16.92 3.98 -28.07
C ALA A 120 -18.00 3.97 -26.96
N GLY A 121 -17.94 4.94 -26.05
CA GLY A 121 -18.78 5.03 -24.84
C GLY A 121 -18.30 4.17 -23.67
N GLY A 122 -17.23 3.38 -23.85
CA GLY A 122 -16.61 2.63 -22.77
C GLY A 122 -15.80 3.51 -21.81
N LEU A 123 -15.70 3.09 -20.56
CA LEU A 123 -14.96 3.80 -19.51
C LEU A 123 -13.49 3.35 -19.48
N VAL A 124 -12.58 4.30 -19.32
CA VAL A 124 -11.17 4.03 -19.03
C VAL A 124 -10.74 4.91 -17.85
N ILE A 125 -10.29 4.27 -16.79
CA ILE A 125 -9.64 4.95 -15.66
C ILE A 125 -8.14 4.74 -15.81
N SER A 126 -7.35 5.80 -15.63
CA SER A 126 -5.89 5.72 -15.69
C SER A 126 -5.26 6.30 -14.45
N CYS A 127 -4.14 5.71 -14.02
CA CYS A 127 -3.27 6.28 -13.00
C CYS A 127 -2.01 6.84 -13.66
N SER A 128 -1.60 8.05 -13.26
CA SER A 128 -0.37 8.68 -13.78
C SER A 128 0.92 8.11 -13.17
N ALA A 129 0.83 7.26 -12.15
CA ALA A 129 2.00 6.60 -11.56
C ALA A 129 2.59 5.54 -12.50
N THR A 130 3.92 5.54 -12.65
CA THR A 130 4.65 4.59 -13.48
C THR A 130 4.38 3.15 -13.06
N GLY A 131 3.97 2.31 -14.02
CA GLY A 131 3.71 0.89 -13.80
C GLY A 131 2.30 0.54 -13.31
N HIS A 132 1.44 1.54 -13.03
CA HIS A 132 0.07 1.30 -12.55
C HIS A 132 -0.95 1.18 -13.69
N GLY A 133 -0.70 1.86 -14.82
CA GLY A 133 -1.41 1.65 -16.07
C GLY A 133 -2.86 2.17 -16.07
N LYS A 134 -3.71 1.44 -16.80
CA LYS A 134 -5.11 1.79 -17.03
C LYS A 134 -6.01 0.67 -16.51
N PHE A 135 -7.31 0.95 -16.43
CA PHE A 135 -8.34 -0.01 -16.10
C PHE A 135 -9.62 0.32 -16.88
N ALA A 136 -10.08 -0.64 -17.69
CA ALA A 136 -11.34 -0.56 -18.41
C ALA A 136 -12.30 -1.64 -17.88
N PRO A 137 -13.38 -1.29 -17.16
CA PRO A 137 -14.32 -2.26 -16.62
C PRO A 137 -14.99 -3.07 -17.74
N GLY A 138 -15.05 -4.39 -17.55
CA GLY A 138 -15.60 -5.32 -18.54
C GLY A 138 -14.62 -5.77 -19.61
N ILE A 139 -13.39 -5.24 -19.64
CA ILE A 139 -12.31 -5.67 -20.54
C ILE A 139 -11.11 -6.16 -19.73
N ASP A 140 -10.67 -5.35 -18.76
CA ASP A 140 -9.65 -5.77 -17.80
C ASP A 140 -10.31 -6.63 -16.70
N SER A 141 -9.68 -7.75 -16.35
CA SER A 141 -10.10 -8.55 -15.19
C SER A 141 -9.89 -7.78 -13.89
N GLN A 142 -10.47 -8.21 -12.78
CA GLN A 142 -10.10 -7.69 -11.46
C GLN A 142 -8.65 -8.05 -11.12
#